data_AF-A0A094II54-F1
#
_entry.id   AF-A0A094II54-F1
#
_cell.length_a   1.000
_cell.length_b   1.000
_cell.length_c   1.000
_cell.angle_alpha   90.00
_cell.angle_beta   90.00
_cell.angle_gamma   90.00
#
_symmetry.space_group_name_H-M   'P 1'
#
loop_
_entity.id
_entity.type
_entity.pdbx_description
1 polymer ?
#
loop_
_entity_poly.entity_id
_entity_poly.type
_entity_poly.pdbx_seq_one_letter_code
_entity_poly.pdbx_strand_id
1 'polypeptide(L)'
;MKDEGKFRGDNYTCDETIIEISIERSRQRSLTKRYKKLAINWQEVDNHLEGLSDLFSKGRKITFSMEFVYKEVTCDSTTAKGKKKKKSATEAQKF
;
A
#
# COMPACT_ATOMS: atom_id res chain seq x y z
N MET A 1 6.45 -23.33 19.22
CA MET A 1 7.11 -22.18 18.58
C MET A 1 5.99 -21.29 18.06
N LYS A 2 5.73 -20.15 18.70
CA LYS A 2 4.68 -19.21 18.25
C LYS A 2 5.27 -18.41 17.09
N ASP A 3 4.54 -18.38 15.99
CA ASP A 3 4.88 -17.65 14.77
C ASP A 3 4.67 -16.14 15.04
N GLU A 4 5.60 -15.55 15.79
CA GLU A 4 5.66 -14.11 16.03
C GLU A 4 6.21 -13.43 14.78
N GLY A 5 5.31 -13.09 13.85
CA GLY A 5 5.70 -12.31 12.68
C GLY A 5 4.88 -12.51 11.42
N LYS A 6 3.87 -13.39 11.42
CA LYS A 6 2.96 -13.46 10.27
C LYS A 6 2.07 -12.22 10.29
N PHE A 7 2.46 -11.19 9.54
CA PHE A 7 1.52 -10.16 9.07
C PHE A 7 0.28 -10.92 8.59
N ARG A 8 -0.90 -10.58 9.13
CA ARG A 8 -2.17 -11.15 8.67
C ARG A 8 -2.30 -10.77 7.20
N GLY A 9 -1.86 -11.68 6.32
CA GLY A 9 -1.43 -11.39 4.94
C GLY A 9 -2.49 -10.75 4.04
N ASP A 10 -3.74 -10.73 4.49
CA ASP A 10 -4.87 -10.23 3.72
C ASP A 10 -5.39 -8.87 4.23
N ASN A 11 -4.83 -8.34 5.31
CA ASN A 11 -5.28 -7.08 5.89
C ASN A 11 -4.59 -5.86 5.28
N TYR A 12 -3.67 -5.99 4.34
CA TYR A 12 -3.00 -4.83 3.75
C TYR A 12 -3.04 -4.88 2.23
N THR A 13 -3.46 -3.78 1.61
CA THR A 13 -3.34 -3.59 0.16
C THR A 13 -2.34 -2.48 -0.10
N CYS A 14 -1.51 -2.67 -1.13
CA CYS A 14 -0.75 -1.57 -1.70
C CYS A 14 -1.76 -0.53 -2.21
N ASP A 15 -1.62 0.70 -1.75
CA ASP A 15 -2.45 1.84 -2.16
C ASP A 15 -1.74 2.63 -3.26
N GLU A 16 -0.46 2.93 -3.05
CA GLU A 16 0.37 3.68 -3.96
C GLU A 16 1.80 3.13 -3.99
N THR A 17 2.45 3.26 -5.14
CA THR A 17 3.91 3.13 -5.28
C THR A 17 4.48 4.45 -5.71
N ILE A 18 5.48 4.95 -5.00
CA ILE A 18 6.17 6.20 -5.30
C ILE A 18 7.54 5.84 -5.86
N ILE A 19 7.84 6.33 -7.06
CA ILE A 19 9.17 6.24 -7.67
C ILE A 19 9.76 7.65 -7.73
N GLU A 20 10.97 7.77 -7.20
CA GLU A 20 11.76 8.99 -7.29
C GLU A 20 13.09 8.68 -7.96
N ILE A 21 13.44 9.46 -8.97
CA ILE A 21 14.73 9.42 -9.64
C ILE A 21 15.33 10.81 -9.48
N SER A 22 16.50 10.88 -8.87
CA SER A 22 17.24 12.13 -8.72
C SER A 22 18.66 11.97 -9.23
N ILE A 23 19.28 13.09 -9.57
CA ILE A 23 20.67 13.11 -10.03
C ILE A 23 21.43 14.19 -9.28
N GLU A 24 22.68 13.89 -8.94
CA GLU A 24 23.55 14.80 -8.22
C GLU A 24 23.67 16.14 -8.98
N ARG A 25 23.55 17.25 -8.23
CA ARG A 25 23.68 18.63 -8.71
C ARG A 25 22.70 18.99 -9.86
N SER A 26 21.56 18.32 -9.98
CA SER A 26 20.48 18.79 -10.87
C SER A 26 19.09 18.38 -10.36
N ARG A 27 18.32 19.36 -9.85
CA ARG A 27 16.91 19.18 -9.45
C ARG A 27 15.93 19.29 -10.62
N GLN A 28 16.35 19.85 -11.75
CA GLN A 28 15.45 20.04 -12.91
C GLN A 28 15.22 18.75 -13.70
N ARG A 29 16.05 17.72 -13.51
CA ARG A 29 15.98 16.45 -14.23
C ARG A 29 15.58 15.29 -13.31
N SER A 30 15.02 15.57 -12.15
CA SER A 30 14.46 14.53 -11.27
C SER A 30 13.06 14.13 -11.73
N LEU A 31 12.74 12.86 -11.57
CA LEU A 31 11.39 12.32 -11.70
C LEU A 31 10.84 12.04 -10.32
N THR A 32 9.61 12.47 -10.04
CA THR A 32 8.83 11.98 -8.91
C THR A 32 7.47 11.58 -9.43
N LYS A 33 7.13 10.29 -9.33
CA LYS A 33 5.88 9.75 -9.82
C LYS A 33 5.23 8.86 -8.80
N ARG A 34 3.91 8.99 -8.71
CA ARG A 34 3.06 8.13 -7.90
C ARG A 34 2.20 7.29 -8.82
N TYR A 35 2.24 5.99 -8.60
CA TYR A 35 1.47 4.98 -9.31
C TYR A 35 0.45 4.39 -8.37
N LYS A 36 -0.74 4.11 -8.89
CA LYS A 36 -1.80 3.47 -8.12
C LYS A 36 -1.45 2.00 -7.89
N LYS A 37 -1.46 1.56 -6.64
CA LYS A 37 -1.02 0.21 -6.23
C LYS A 37 0.36 -0.11 -6.84
N LEU A 38 0.48 -1.26 -7.51
CA LEU A 38 1.69 -1.73 -8.19
C LEU A 38 1.67 -1.51 -9.72
N ALA A 39 0.74 -0.70 -10.25
CA ALA A 39 0.61 -0.45 -11.68
C ALA A 39 1.64 0.59 -12.16
N ILE A 40 2.92 0.24 -12.04
CA ILE A 40 4.05 1.09 -12.43
C ILE A 40 4.18 1.11 -13.95
N ASN A 41 4.30 2.30 -14.53
CA ASN A 41 4.69 2.45 -15.93
C ASN A 41 6.22 2.32 -16.06
N TRP A 42 6.71 1.09 -16.20
CA TRP A 42 8.14 0.82 -16.32
C TRP A 42 8.77 1.47 -17.55
N GLN A 43 8.03 1.61 -18.65
CA GLN A 43 8.54 2.30 -19.84
C GLN A 43 8.85 3.78 -19.57
N GLU A 44 8.04 4.47 -18.76
CA GLU A 44 8.32 5.87 -18.38
C GLU A 44 9.57 5.98 -17.50
N VAL A 45 9.75 5.02 -16.59
CA VAL A 45 10.94 4.92 -15.73
C VAL A 45 12.19 4.67 -16.56
N ASP A 46 12.14 3.71 -17.48
CA ASP A 46 13.26 3.33 -18.34
C ASP A 46 13.66 4.47 -19.27
N ASN A 47 12.68 5.09 -19.95
CA ASN A 47 12.93 6.24 -20.82
C ASN A 47 13.57 7.41 -20.05
N HIS A 48 13.17 7.62 -18.80
CA HIS A 48 13.76 8.67 -17.97
C HIS A 48 15.20 8.35 -17.57
N LEU A 49 15.49 7.10 -17.18
CA LEU A 49 16.86 6.66 -16.86
C LEU A 49 17.78 6.72 -18.08
N GLU A 50 17.28 6.32 -19.25
CA GLU A 50 18.01 6.42 -20.52
C GLU A 50 18.35 7.89 -20.85
N GLY A 51 17.40 8.82 -20.65
CA GLY A 51 17.64 10.26 -20.80
C GLY A 51 18.69 10.85 -19.83
N LEU A 52 19.03 10.14 -18.77
CA LEU A 52 20.09 10.52 -17.81
C LEU A 52 21.44 9.83 -18.10
N SER A 53 21.51 8.90 -19.06
CA SER A 53 22.70 8.10 -19.36
C SER A 53 23.96 8.93 -19.66
N ASP A 54 23.82 10.00 -20.44
CA ASP A 54 24.91 10.95 -20.74
C ASP A 54 25.49 11.60 -19.48
N LEU A 55 24.65 11.84 -18.47
CA LEU A 55 25.05 12.46 -17.23
C LEU A 55 25.74 11.45 -16.32
N PHE A 56 25.22 10.23 -16.28
CA PHE A 56 25.85 9.11 -15.59
C PHE A 56 27.25 8.83 -16.16
N SER A 57 27.39 8.81 -17.49
CA SER A 57 28.66 8.62 -18.19
C SER A 57 29.70 9.71 -17.87
N LYS A 58 29.23 10.91 -17.48
CA LYS A 58 30.07 12.02 -17.00
C LYS A 58 30.40 11.93 -15.49
N GLY A 59 30.09 10.81 -14.86
CA GLY A 59 30.36 10.55 -13.43
C GLY A 59 29.32 11.11 -12.48
N ARG A 60 28.14 11.56 -12.95
CA ARG A 60 27.08 12.04 -12.06
C ARG A 60 26.35 10.87 -11.41
N LYS A 61 26.17 10.93 -10.10
CA LYS A 61 25.40 9.93 -9.36
C LYS A 61 23.90 10.08 -9.63
N ILE A 62 23.28 9.01 -10.12
CA ILE A 62 21.83 8.86 -10.18
C ILE A 62 21.38 8.07 -8.94
N THR A 63 20.29 8.51 -8.32
CA THR A 63 19.64 7.81 -7.21
C THR A 63 18.23 7.43 -7.65
N PHE A 64 17.92 6.15 -7.56
CA PHE A 64 16.60 5.60 -7.79
C PHE A 64 16.02 5.13 -6.45
N SER A 65 14.88 5.68 -6.07
CA SER A 65 14.15 5.33 -4.85
C SER A 65 12.77 4.79 -5.21
N MET A 66 12.34 3.76 -4.50
CA MET A 66 11.04 3.13 -4.65
C MET A 66 10.42 2.92 -3.28
N GLU A 67 9.23 3.47 -3.09
CA GLU A 67 8.47 3.37 -1.86
C GLU A 67 7.10 2.73 -2.14
N PHE A 68 6.71 1.75 -1.33
CA PHE A 68 5.42 1.09 -1.41
C PHE A 68 4.57 1.47 -0.21
N VAL A 69 3.47 2.18 -0.46
CA VAL A 69 2.53 2.60 0.57
C VAL A 69 1.43 1.54 0.69
N TYR A 70 1.36 0.90 1.84
CA TYR A 70 0.32 -0.09 2.17
C TYR A 70 -0.67 0.51 3.15
N LYS A 71 -1.96 0.23 2.92
CA LYS A 71 -3.04 0.56 3.84
C LYS A 71 -3.70 -0.68 4.38
N GLU A 72 -4.14 -0.60 5.62
CA GLU A 72 -4.93 -1.67 6.23
C GLU A 72 -6.33 -1.72 5.59
N VAL A 73 -6.75 -2.89 5.13
CA VAL A 73 -8.10 -3.21 4.71
C VAL A 73 -8.78 -3.82 5.92
N THR A 74 -9.58 -3.01 6.63
CA THR A 74 -10.49 -3.53 7.64
C THR A 74 -11.54 -4.38 6.91
N CYS A 75 -11.46 -5.69 7.08
CA CYS A 75 -12.60 -6.55 6.83
C CYS A 75 -13.67 -6.14 7.85
N ASP A 76 -14.66 -5.37 7.41
CA ASP A 76 -15.91 -5.21 8.15
C ASP A 76 -16.54 -6.59 8.24
N SER A 77 -16.18 -7.33 9.30
CA SER A 77 -16.92 -8.51 9.72
C SER A 77 -18.27 -8.01 10.21
N THR A 78 -19.18 -7.79 9.27
CA THR A 78 -20.61 -7.69 9.57
C THR A 78 -21.05 -9.08 10.00
N THR A 79 -20.70 -9.47 11.23
CA THR A 79 -21.52 -10.40 11.97
C THR A 79 -22.82 -9.68 12.24
N ALA A 80 -23.79 -9.83 11.32
CA ALA A 80 -25.19 -9.64 11.60
C ALA A 80 -25.57 -10.62 12.73
N LYS A 81 -25.32 -10.22 13.98
CA LYS A 81 -25.71 -10.97 15.16
C LYS A 81 -27.21 -10.80 15.28
N GLY A 82 -27.94 -11.74 14.69
CA GLY A 82 -29.38 -11.78 14.67
C GLY A 82 -29.99 -11.48 16.04
N LYS A 83 -30.99 -10.61 16.04
CA LYS A 83 -31.93 -10.37 17.13
C LYS A 83 -32.41 -11.70 17.72
N LYS A 84 -31.83 -12.16 18.82
CA LYS A 84 -32.51 -13.11 19.72
C LYS A 84 -33.45 -12.29 20.61
N LYS A 85 -34.68 -12.12 20.12
CA LYS A 85 -35.84 -11.62 20.87
C LYS A 85 -36.04 -12.56 22.08
N LYS A 86 -35.64 -12.13 23.28
CA LYS A 86 -35.89 -12.86 24.53
C LYS A 86 -37.41 -12.84 24.73
N LYS A 87 -38.07 -13.98 24.51
CA LYS A 87 -39.49 -14.17 24.84
C LYS A 87 -39.62 -14.10 26.36
N SER A 88 -40.46 -13.16 26.82
CA SER A 88 -40.86 -13.02 28.21
C SER A 88 -41.57 -14.30 28.66
N ALA A 89 -41.10 -14.92 29.74
CA ALA A 89 -41.80 -16.04 30.37
C ALA A 89 -42.92 -15.47 31.24
N THR A 90 -44.16 -15.83 30.90
CA THR A 90 -45.35 -15.66 31.70
C THR A 90 -45.40 -16.78 32.71
N GLU A 91 -45.50 -16.48 34.00
CA GLU A 91 -46.02 -17.45 34.97
C GLU A 91 -46.91 -16.70 35.96
N ALA A 92 -48.22 -16.80 35.72
CA ALA A 92 -49.26 -16.38 36.65
C ALA A 92 -49.58 -17.60 37.52
N GLN A 93 -49.22 -17.56 38.79
CA GLN A 93 -49.75 -18.50 39.79
C GLN A 93 -51.05 -17.91 40.36
N LYS A 94 -52.17 -18.52 39.97
CA LYS A 94 -53.35 -18.66 40.82
C LYS A 94 -53.62 -20.15 40.93
N PHE A 95 -53.61 -20.69 42.14
CA PHE A 95 -54.70 -21.46 42.76
C PHE A 95 -54.30 -21.75 44.21
#